data_AF-A0AAJ1Q807-F1
#
_entry.id   AF-A0AAJ1Q807-F1
#
_cell.length_a   1.000
_cell.length_b   1.000
_cell.length_c   1.000
_cell.angle_alpha   90.00
_cell.angle_beta   90.00
_cell.angle_gamma   90.00
#
_symmetry.space_group_name_H-M   'P 1'
#
loop_
_entity.id
_entity.type
_entity.pdbx_description
1 polymer ?
#
loop_
_entity_poly.entity_id
_entity_poly.type
_entity_poly.pdbx_seq_one_letter_code
_entity_poly.pdbx_strand_id
1 'polypeptide(L)' 'GEAVSDIRESDFKTGAGVGVRWQSPVGPIKLDIARPIGDKEEHGLQFYIGLGPEL' A
#
# COMPACT_ATOMS: atom_id res chain seq x y z
N GLY A 1 -6.36 2.94 -7.87
CA GLY A 1 -6.15 2.98 -9.32
C GLY A 1 -6.89 1.84 -9.97
N GLU A 2 -6.93 1.81 -11.30
CA GLU A 2 -7.63 0.79 -12.08
C GLU A 2 -6.76 0.29 -13.22
N ALA A 3 -7.06 -0.91 -13.68
CA ALA A 3 -6.49 -1.49 -14.89
C ALA A 3 -7.63 -2.10 -15.69
N VAL A 4 -8.02 -1.43 -16.78
CA VAL A 4 -9.17 -1.79 -17.62
C VAL A 4 -8.74 -1.95 -19.08
N SER A 5 -9.42 -2.83 -19.81
CA SER A 5 -9.19 -3.05 -21.23
C SER A 5 -9.95 -2.06 -22.12
N ASP A 6 -11.02 -1.44 -21.60
CA ASP A 6 -11.80 -0.38 -22.22
C ASP A 6 -11.95 0.79 -21.24
N ILE A 7 -11.53 1.98 -21.64
CA ILE A 7 -11.53 3.17 -20.77
C ILE A 7 -12.94 3.70 -20.44
N ARG A 8 -13.98 3.14 -21.06
CA ARG A 8 -15.38 3.43 -20.75
C ARG A 8 -15.89 2.61 -19.57
N GLU A 9 -15.20 1.53 -19.20
CA GLU A 9 -15.46 0.77 -17.98
C GLU A 9 -14.68 1.38 -16.81
N SER A 10 -15.26 1.31 -15.61
CA SER A 10 -14.67 1.87 -14.39
C SER A 10 -14.57 0.77 -13.33
N ASP A 11 -13.35 0.45 -12.89
CA ASP A 11 -13.08 -0.51 -11.79
C ASP A 11 -11.98 0.03 -10.88
N PHE A 12 -12.27 1.17 -10.24
CA PHE A 12 -11.30 1.85 -9.40
C PHE A 12 -11.09 1.15 -8.05
N LYS A 13 -9.89 0.63 -7.83
CA LYS A 13 -9.46 0.06 -6.55
C LYS A 13 -8.84 1.13 -5.66
N THR A 14 -9.34 1.25 -4.42
CA THR A 14 -8.85 2.23 -3.45
C THR A 14 -8.32 1.51 -2.20
N GLY A 15 -7.18 1.95 -1.70
CA GLY A 15 -6.63 1.49 -0.44
C GLY A 15 -6.14 2.67 0.40
N ALA A 16 -6.14 2.49 1.72
CA ALA A 16 -5.44 3.40 2.62
C ALA A 16 -4.65 2.62 3.65
N GLY A 17 -3.64 3.28 4.20
CA GLY A 17 -2.76 2.71 5.20
C GLY A 17 -2.06 3.77 6.02
N VAL A 18 -1.34 3.31 7.03
CA VAL A 18 -0.49 4.12 7.89
C VAL A 18 0.91 3.52 7.93
N GLY A 19 1.90 4.40 8.06
CA GLY A 19 3.30 4.05 8.00
C GLY A 19 4.10 4.67 9.12
N VAL A 20 5.03 3.89 9.69
CA VAL A 20 6.08 4.38 10.57
C VAL A 20 7.39 4.39 9.80
N ARG A 21 8.15 5.47 9.97
CA ARG A 21 9.50 5.64 9.40
C ARG A 21 10.46 5.92 10.54
N TRP A 22 11.48 5.07 10.67
CA TRP A 22 12.47 5.19 11.74
C TRP A 22 13.88 5.23 11.17
N GLN A 23 14.64 6.26 11.52
CA GLN A 23 16.08 6.31 11.26
C GLN A 23 16.81 5.56 12.37
N SER A 24 17.16 4.29 12.09
CA SER A 24 17.95 3.47 13.00
C SER A 24 19.46 3.65 12.72
N PRO A 25 20.35 3.26 13.65
CA PRO A 25 21.80 3.29 13.42
C PRO A 25 22.29 2.44 12.24
N VAL A 26 21.49 1.45 11.82
CA VAL A 26 21.78 0.57 10.67
C VAL A 26 21.12 1.03 9.37
N GLY A 27 20.42 2.17 9.39
CA GLY A 27 19.75 2.77 8.24
C GLY A 27 18.24 3.00 8.42
N PRO A 28 17.57 3.55 7.40
CA PRO A 28 16.13 3.78 7.42
C PRO A 28 15.34 2.47 7.48
N ILE A 29 14.31 2.45 8.33
CA ILE A 29 13.36 1.35 8.48
C ILE A 29 11.95 1.87 8.18
N LYS A 30 11.21 1.13 7.36
CA LYS A 30 9.83 1.43 6.98
C LYS A 30 8.93 0.30 7.40
N LEU A 31 7.85 0.63 8.08
CA LEU A 31 6.79 -0.28 8.46
C LEU A 31 5.47 0.32 7.99
N ASP A 32 4.75 -0.37 7.12
CA ASP A 32 3.47 0.09 6.60
C ASP A 32 2.40 -0.97 6.81
N ILE A 33 1.20 -0.53 7.16
CA ILE A 33 -0.01 -1.34 7.23
C ILE A 33 -1.06 -0.67 6.36
N ALA A 34 -1.62 -1.40 5.41
CA ALA A 34 -2.64 -0.90 4.50
C ALA A 34 -3.79 -1.89 4.34
N ARG A 35 -4.95 -1.39 3.90
CA ARG A 35 -6.12 -2.20 3.57
C ARG A 35 -6.89 -1.61 2.40
N PRO A 36 -7.60 -2.43 1.62
CA PRO A 36 -8.59 -1.95 0.67
C PRO A 36 -9.73 -1.22 1.38
N ILE A 37 -10.29 -0.21 0.70
CA ILE A 37 -11.44 0.58 1.15
C ILE A 37 -12.49 0.58 0.05
N GLY A 38 -13.74 0.31 0.44
CA GLY A 38 -14.88 0.34 -0.48
C GLY A 38 -14.95 -0.88 -1.40
N ASP A 39 -14.05 -1.85 -1.25
CA ASP A 39 -14.12 -3.14 -1.93
C ASP A 39 -14.82 -4.16 -1.03
N LYS A 40 -15.85 -4.83 -1.56
CA LYS A 40 -16.64 -5.84 -0.84
C LYS A 40 -16.05 -7.24 -0.97
N GLU A 41 -15.21 -7.47 -1.98
CA GLU A 41 -14.60 -8.77 -2.28
C GLU A 41 -13.16 -8.84 -1.72
N GLU A 42 -12.49 -7.69 -1.58
CA GLU A 42 -11.14 -7.59 -1.02
C GLU A 42 -11.14 -6.96 0.37
N HIS A 43 -10.67 -7.69 1.39
CA HIS A 43 -10.72 -7.24 2.79
C HIS A 43 -9.46 -7.57 3.62
N GLY A 44 -8.40 -8.06 2.97
CA GLY A 44 -7.15 -8.43 3.63
C GLY A 44 -6.32 -7.23 4.12
N LEU A 45 -5.77 -7.33 5.33
CA LEU A 45 -4.76 -6.39 5.83
C LEU A 45 -3.40 -6.73 5.22
N GLN A 46 -2.76 -5.71 4.65
CA GLN A 46 -1.45 -5.81 4.01
C GLN A 46 -0.39 -5.19 4.91
N PHE A 47 0.75 -5.86 5.02
CA PHE A 47 1.86 -5.42 5.85
C PHE A 47 3.15 -5.38 5.03
N TYR A 48 3.93 -4.31 5.19
CA TYR A 48 5.16 -4.10 4.45
C TYR A 48 6.30 -3.65 5.40
N ILE A 49 7.48 -4.25 5.19
CA ILE A 49 8.73 -3.86 5.85
C ILE A 49 9.77 -3.54 4.78
N GLY A 50 10.40 -2.37 4.89
CA GLY A 50 11.57 -1.98 4.12
C GLY A 50 12.77 -1.70 5.03
N LEU A 51 13.95 -2.20 4.64
CA LEU A 51 15.23 -1.95 5.31
C LEU A 51 16.24 -1.46 4.28
N GLY A 52 16.91 -0.34 4.58
CA GLY A 52 17.99 0.19 3.75
C GLY A 52 17.65 1.50 3.04
N PRO A 53 18.60 2.05 2.26
CA PRO A 53 18.40 3.30 1.54
C PRO A 53 17.27 3.17 0.52
N GLU A 54 16.41 4.18 0.47
CA GLU A 54 15.48 4.38 -0.65
C GLU A 54 16.33 4.84 -1.85
N LEU A 55 16.39 4.03 -2.90
CA LEU A 55 17.01 4.42 -4.17
C LEU A 55 16.15 5.47 -4.88
#